data_AF-A0A2G5VK33-F1
#
_entry.id   AF-A0A2G5VK33-F1
#
_cell.length_a   1.000
_cell.length_b   1.000
_cell.length_c   1.000
_cell.angle_alpha   90.00
_cell.angle_beta   90.00
_cell.angle_gamma   90.00
#
_symmetry.space_group_name_H-M   'P 1'
#
loop_
_entity.id
_entity.type
_entity.pdbx_description
1 polymer ?
#
loop_
_entity_poly.entity_id
_entity_poly.type
_entity_poly.pdbx_seq_one_letter_code
_entity_poly.pdbx_strand_id
1 'polypeptide(L)'
;MDWVQCNNCGSKPNPVKVYLTACFHILCQSCVEKAKDAQCHVCKKPLQTDEICKTLRPDLMELFKDPRQLATDLVNELKQIATFQAKQREIYMKFKNIEIKKESEKFKVMRTKQLKMEQEVEKRKKAFGENNAMLKAAKEEKKRLTLRLTQLRSEMPTPQLQAVHSKTRTEPLVSKSARIAPPLANRRRSHEFPLNILDQSTSKIATSTPICNIDHNRRDYMTRMFGNGLEHPSPIPRQ
;
A
#
# COMPACT_ATOMS: atom_id res chain seq x y z
N MET A 1 18.37 27.35 38.43
CA MET A 1 16.98 27.43 38.94
C MET A 1 16.81 28.74 39.69
N ASP A 2 16.90 29.84 38.97
CA ASP A 2 16.79 31.22 39.46
C ASP A 2 15.34 31.65 39.73
N TRP A 3 14.37 30.97 39.11
CA TRP A 3 12.93 31.25 39.24
C TRP A 3 12.22 30.43 40.32
N VAL A 4 12.85 29.38 40.86
CA VAL A 4 12.23 28.52 41.88
C VAL A 4 12.29 29.22 43.23
N GLN A 5 11.13 29.42 43.86
CA GLN A 5 10.98 30.00 45.19
C GLN A 5 9.66 29.54 45.82
N CYS A 6 9.50 29.71 47.13
CA CYS A 6 8.22 29.48 47.79
C CYS A 6 7.17 30.49 47.31
N ASN A 7 6.05 30.01 46.78
CA ASN A 7 4.97 30.85 46.26
C ASN A 7 4.18 31.57 47.37
N ASN A 8 4.35 31.19 48.64
CA ASN A 8 3.70 31.85 49.78
C ASN A 8 4.58 32.93 50.42
N CYS A 9 5.86 32.64 50.65
CA CYS A 9 6.76 33.54 51.42
C CYS A 9 8.02 33.99 50.66
N GLY A 10 8.20 33.59 49.40
CA GLY A 10 9.34 34.01 48.58
C GLY A 10 10.69 33.38 48.93
N SER A 11 10.77 32.48 49.92
CA SER A 11 12.03 31.82 50.30
C SER A 11 12.60 31.02 49.14
N LYS A 12 13.88 31.26 48.81
CA LYS A 12 14.60 30.54 47.76
C LYS A 12 15.07 29.17 48.26
N PRO A 13 15.22 28.17 47.36
CA PRO A 13 15.87 26.91 47.68
C PRO A 13 17.32 27.16 48.11
N ASN A 14 17.79 26.38 49.09
CA ASN A 14 19.13 26.44 49.70
C ASN A 14 19.30 27.52 50.80
N PRO A 15 19.39 27.14 52.10
CA PRO A 15 19.36 25.78 52.66
C PRO A 15 17.95 25.20 52.80
N VAL A 16 16.91 25.97 52.45
CA VAL A 16 15.52 25.61 52.70
C VAL A 16 15.03 24.57 51.68
N LYS A 17 14.45 23.47 52.18
CA LYS A 17 13.76 22.47 51.35
C LYS A 17 12.49 23.05 50.76
N VAL A 18 12.22 22.71 49.50
CA VAL A 18 11.02 23.13 48.77
C VAL A 18 10.29 21.92 48.21
N TYR A 19 8.96 22.03 48.16
CA TYR A 19 8.05 20.97 47.81
C TYR A 19 7.13 21.43 46.68
N LEU A 20 6.86 20.56 45.73
CA LEU A 20 5.86 20.75 44.70
C LEU A 20 4.53 20.16 45.18
N THR A 21 3.48 20.97 45.18
CA THR A 21 2.13 20.50 45.56
C THR A 21 1.41 19.86 44.36
N ALA A 22 0.40 19.01 44.62
CA ALA A 22 -0.46 18.46 43.56
C ALA A 22 -1.28 19.52 42.79
N CYS A 23 -1.37 20.74 43.34
CA CYS A 23 -1.95 21.90 42.65
C CYS A 23 -0.88 22.82 42.04
N PHE A 24 0.35 22.33 41.90
CA PHE A 24 1.48 22.95 41.20
C PHE A 24 2.03 24.26 41.78
N HIS A 25 1.73 24.55 43.05
CA HIS A 25 2.45 25.57 43.82
C HIS A 25 3.73 24.98 44.43
N ILE A 26 4.77 25.80 44.49
CA ILE A 26 6.02 25.49 45.18
C ILE A 26 5.95 26.07 46.59
N LEU A 27 6.14 25.27 47.63
CA LEU A 27 6.10 25.70 49.02
C LEU A 27 7.38 25.29 49.76
N CYS A 28 7.91 26.16 50.63
CA CYS A 28 9.01 25.77 51.50
C CYS A 28 8.54 24.88 52.65
N GLN A 29 9.46 24.14 53.25
CA GLN A 29 9.19 23.26 54.39
C GLN A 29 8.36 23.94 55.49
N SER A 30 8.74 25.14 55.92
CA SER A 30 8.01 25.87 56.96
C SER A 30 6.60 26.26 56.56
N CYS A 31 6.32 26.50 55.27
CA CYS A 31 4.96 26.77 54.80
C CYS A 31 4.12 25.50 54.76
N VAL A 32 4.71 24.38 54.35
CA VAL A 32 4.04 23.06 54.38
C VAL A 32 3.67 22.68 55.81
N GLU A 33 4.60 22.81 56.76
CA GLU A 33 4.37 22.49 58.18
C GLU A 33 3.31 23.39 58.84
N LYS A 34 3.21 24.66 58.41
CA LYS A 34 2.21 25.62 58.91
C LYS A 34 0.83 25.48 58.24
N ALA A 35 0.66 24.58 57.28
CA ALA A 35 -0.61 24.39 56.60
C ALA A 35 -1.64 23.76 57.54
N LYS A 36 -2.52 24.62 58.08
CA LYS A 36 -3.71 24.18 58.82
C LYS A 36 -4.62 23.38 57.87
N ASP A 37 -5.26 22.36 58.41
CA ASP A 37 -6.26 21.52 57.72
C ASP A 37 -5.76 20.82 56.45
N ALA A 38 -4.44 20.64 56.30
CA ALA A 38 -3.83 20.03 55.12
C ALA A 38 -4.31 20.69 53.81
N GLN A 39 -4.35 22.03 53.76
CA GLN A 39 -4.71 22.80 52.57
C GLN A 39 -3.52 23.63 52.04
N CYS A 40 -3.44 23.79 50.72
CA CYS A 40 -2.45 24.63 50.08
C CYS A 40 -2.63 26.11 50.48
N HIS A 41 -1.56 26.77 50.93
CA HIS A 41 -1.63 28.19 51.32
C HIS A 41 -2.07 29.12 50.19
N VAL A 42 -1.76 28.77 48.93
CA VAL A 42 -2.03 29.61 47.76
C VAL A 42 -3.46 29.46 47.22
N CYS A 43 -3.96 28.23 47.06
CA CYS A 43 -5.26 27.97 46.42
C CYS A 43 -6.27 27.17 47.26
N LYS A 44 -5.94 26.85 48.51
CA LYS A 44 -6.79 26.14 49.49
C LYS A 44 -7.24 24.72 49.09
N LYS A 45 -6.74 24.16 47.98
CA LYS A 45 -6.94 22.75 47.60
C LYS A 45 -6.23 21.80 48.58
N PRO A 46 -6.63 20.51 48.66
CA PRO A 46 -5.96 19.51 49.49
C PRO A 46 -4.45 19.46 49.24
N LEU A 47 -3.68 19.40 50.32
CA LEU A 47 -2.23 19.48 50.31
C LEU A 47 -1.63 18.08 50.19
N GLN A 48 -1.20 17.75 48.98
CA GLN A 48 -0.28 16.64 48.71
C GLN A 48 1.00 17.23 48.15
N THR A 49 2.15 16.72 48.59
CA THR A 49 3.45 17.33 48.30
C THR A 49 4.52 16.30 47.95
N ASP A 50 5.30 16.60 46.92
CA ASP A 50 6.52 15.89 46.57
C ASP A 50 7.74 16.81 46.83
N GLU A 51 8.78 16.33 47.51
CA GLU A 51 10.01 17.12 47.71
C GLU A 51 10.71 17.35 46.36
N ILE A 52 11.07 18.60 46.06
CA ILE A 52 11.83 18.93 44.85
C ILE A 52 13.30 18.60 45.11
N CYS A 53 13.66 17.35 44.86
CA CYS A 53 15.02 16.84 45.01
C CYS A 53 15.39 15.92 43.84
N LYS A 54 16.61 15.35 43.87
CA LYS A 54 17.09 14.47 42.79
C LYS A 54 16.28 13.18 42.62
N THR A 55 15.47 12.81 43.61
CA THR A 55 14.59 11.63 43.58
C THR A 55 13.16 11.96 43.20
N LEU A 56 12.88 13.20 42.79
CA LEU A 56 11.58 13.61 42.27
C LEU A 56 11.22 12.75 41.04
N ARG A 57 9.93 12.44 40.86
CA ARG A 57 9.46 11.60 39.76
C ARG A 57 9.89 12.19 38.41
N PRO A 58 10.35 11.38 37.43
CA PRO A 58 10.93 11.90 36.18
C PRO A 58 10.03 12.84 35.36
N ASP A 59 8.71 12.59 35.40
CA ASP A 59 7.67 13.44 34.79
C ASP A 59 7.61 14.82 35.44
N LEU A 60 7.72 14.91 36.76
CA LEU A 60 7.77 16.17 37.49
C LEU A 60 9.12 16.88 37.33
N MET A 61 10.23 16.13 37.26
CA MET A 61 11.57 16.68 37.04
C MET A 61 11.67 17.45 35.71
N GLU A 62 10.90 17.04 34.70
CA GLU A 62 10.88 17.69 33.39
C GLU A 62 10.42 19.16 33.47
N LEU A 63 9.54 19.49 34.42
CA LEU A 63 9.08 20.87 34.66
C LEU A 63 10.21 21.83 35.07
N PHE A 64 11.29 21.29 35.64
CA PHE A 64 12.40 22.07 36.14
C PHE A 64 13.55 22.13 35.14
N LYS A 65 13.50 21.43 34.00
CA LYS A 65 14.56 21.50 32.98
C LYS A 65 14.55 22.86 32.27
N ASP A 66 15.70 23.25 31.71
CA ASP A 66 15.77 24.42 30.83
C ASP A 66 14.87 24.18 29.59
N PRO A 67 13.88 25.03 29.31
CA PRO A 67 13.02 24.90 28.13
C PRO A 67 13.79 24.82 26.81
N ARG A 68 14.93 25.50 26.70
CA ARG A 68 15.78 25.43 25.49
C ARG A 68 16.41 24.06 25.31
N GLN A 69 16.87 23.45 26.41
CA GLN A 69 17.42 22.09 26.37
C GLN A 69 16.32 21.10 26.00
N LEU A 70 15.15 21.22 26.63
CA LEU A 70 14.01 20.36 26.35
C LEU A 70 13.58 20.43 24.87
N ALA A 71 13.48 21.65 24.32
CA ALA A 71 13.16 21.85 22.91
C ALA A 71 14.22 21.21 21.99
N THR A 72 15.51 21.37 22.33
CA THR A 72 16.62 20.79 21.57
C THR A 72 16.56 19.27 21.55
N ASP A 73 16.32 18.65 22.71
CA ASP A 73 16.23 17.19 22.85
C ASP A 73 15.07 16.63 21.99
N LEU A 74 13.89 17.26 22.05
CA LEU A 74 12.72 16.86 21.26
C LEU A 74 12.94 17.02 19.76
N VAL A 75 13.56 18.13 19.33
CA VAL A 75 13.88 18.34 17.92
C VAL A 75 14.87 17.30 17.43
N ASN A 76 15.86 16.92 18.25
CA ASN A 76 16.83 15.89 17.89
C ASN A 76 16.17 14.51 17.77
N GLU A 77 15.27 14.15 18.69
CA GLU A 77 14.48 12.92 18.61
C GLU A 77 13.66 12.89 17.31
N LEU A 78 12.95 13.98 16.99
CA LEU A 78 12.17 14.10 15.76
C LEU A 78 13.05 13.96 14.49
N LYS A 79 14.25 14.55 14.49
CA LYS A 79 15.20 14.40 13.37
C LYS A 79 15.62 12.95 13.17
N GLN A 80 15.89 12.20 14.24
CA GLN A 80 16.25 10.79 14.16
C GLN A 80 15.10 9.96 13.57
N ILE A 81 13.87 10.19 14.05
CA ILE A 81 12.65 9.54 13.53
C ILE A 81 12.47 9.86 12.04
N ALA A 82 12.58 11.13 11.65
CA ALA A 82 12.43 11.55 10.27
C ALA A 82 13.47 10.91 9.34
N THR A 83 14.73 10.81 9.81
CA THR A 83 15.83 10.18 9.08
C THR A 83 15.57 8.70 8.86
N PHE A 84 15.14 7.99 9.92
CA PHE A 84 14.77 6.59 9.84
C PHE A 84 13.65 6.37 8.83
N GLN A 85 12.57 7.15 8.92
CA GLN A 85 11.44 7.05 8.00
C GLN A 85 11.83 7.35 6.55
N ALA A 86 12.72 8.32 6.32
CA ALA A 86 13.24 8.61 4.98
C ALA A 86 13.99 7.41 4.39
N LYS A 87 14.85 6.75 5.18
CA LYS A 87 15.56 5.54 4.77
C LYS A 87 14.59 4.39 4.44
N GLN A 88 13.53 4.19 5.24
CA GLN A 88 12.53 3.16 4.95
C GLN A 88 11.76 3.46 3.66
N ARG A 89 11.39 4.72 3.40
CA ARG A 89 10.77 5.14 2.13
C ARG A 89 11.68 4.86 0.93
N GLU A 90 12.98 5.13 1.05
CA GLU A 90 13.95 4.84 0.00
C GLU A 90 14.02 3.34 -0.31
N ILE A 91 14.10 2.49 0.72
CA ILE A 91 14.09 1.03 0.57
C ILE A 91 12.81 0.56 -0.13
N TYR A 92 11.65 1.03 0.32
CA TYR A 92 10.37 0.71 -0.29
C TYR A 92 10.34 1.08 -1.78
N MET A 93 10.76 2.30 -2.12
CA MET A 93 10.81 2.77 -3.51
C MET A 93 11.73 1.92 -4.38
N LYS A 94 12.88 1.47 -3.85
CA LYS A 94 13.77 0.53 -4.57
C LYS A 94 13.05 -0.76 -4.93
N PHE A 95 12.34 -1.37 -3.98
CA PHE A 95 11.58 -2.60 -4.26
C PHE A 95 10.45 -2.38 -5.26
N LYS A 96 9.69 -1.27 -5.13
CA LYS A 96 8.64 -0.93 -6.08
C LYS A 96 9.17 -0.68 -7.49
N ASN A 97 10.30 0.00 -7.62
CA ASN A 97 10.94 0.20 -8.91
C ASN A 97 11.39 -1.12 -9.55
N ILE A 98 11.89 -2.08 -8.76
CA ILE A 98 12.22 -3.42 -9.25
C ILE A 98 10.97 -4.15 -9.74
N GLU A 99 9.87 -4.06 -9.00
CA GLU A 99 8.58 -4.68 -9.35
C GLU A 99 8.05 -4.11 -10.69
N ILE A 100 8.00 -2.79 -10.81
CA ILE A 100 7.59 -2.08 -12.03
C ILE A 100 8.47 -2.45 -13.23
N LYS A 101 9.80 -2.53 -13.03
CA LYS A 101 10.72 -2.95 -14.10
C LYS A 101 10.42 -4.36 -14.60
N LYS A 102 10.24 -5.31 -13.67
CA LYS A 102 9.89 -6.71 -14.02
C LYS A 102 8.57 -6.78 -14.78
N GLU A 103 7.57 -6.01 -14.37
CA GLU A 103 6.28 -5.97 -15.05
C GLU A 103 6.38 -5.34 -16.45
N SER A 104 7.14 -4.25 -16.58
CA SER A 104 7.44 -3.61 -17.86
C SER A 104 8.13 -4.56 -18.84
N GLU A 105 9.10 -5.35 -18.38
CA GLU A 105 9.78 -6.36 -19.19
C GLU A 105 8.83 -7.46 -19.65
N LYS A 106 8.00 -7.99 -18.75
CA LYS A 106 6.96 -8.97 -19.10
C LYS A 106 6.01 -8.41 -20.16
N PHE A 107 5.58 -7.17 -20.02
CA PHE A 107 4.70 -6.50 -20.97
C PHE A 107 5.38 -6.34 -22.35
N LYS A 108 6.66 -5.96 -22.40
CA LYS A 108 7.43 -5.89 -23.66
C LYS A 108 7.54 -7.25 -24.35
N VAL A 109 7.82 -8.32 -23.60
CA VAL A 109 7.87 -9.69 -24.14
C VAL A 109 6.50 -10.12 -24.67
N MET A 110 5.42 -9.81 -23.95
CA MET A 110 4.07 -10.14 -24.41
C MET A 110 3.71 -9.37 -25.68
N ARG A 111 3.99 -8.06 -25.74
CA ARG A 111 3.74 -7.22 -26.91
C ARG A 111 4.51 -7.71 -28.15
N THR A 112 5.78 -8.08 -28.00
CA THR A 112 6.57 -8.62 -29.13
C THR A 112 6.03 -9.96 -29.63
N LYS A 113 5.58 -10.84 -28.73
CA LYS A 113 4.91 -12.09 -29.12
C LYS A 113 3.60 -11.84 -29.85
N GLN A 114 2.80 -10.89 -29.37
CA GLN A 114 1.54 -10.49 -30.02
C GLN A 114 1.78 -10.00 -31.44
N LEU A 115 2.75 -9.09 -31.65
CA LEU A 115 3.10 -8.58 -32.98
C LEU A 115 3.54 -9.71 -33.93
N LYS A 116 4.32 -10.68 -33.46
CA LYS A 116 4.71 -11.85 -34.27
C LYS A 116 3.51 -12.70 -34.65
N MET A 117 2.59 -12.95 -33.72
CA MET A 117 1.36 -13.69 -34.01
C MET A 117 0.47 -12.96 -35.02
N GLU A 118 0.32 -11.64 -34.89
CA GLU A 118 -0.44 -10.82 -35.84
C GLU A 118 0.15 -10.89 -37.25
N GLN A 119 1.48 -10.80 -37.38
CA GLN A 119 2.17 -10.98 -38.66
C GLN A 119 1.95 -12.38 -39.25
N GLU A 120 1.96 -13.42 -38.43
CA GLU A 120 1.72 -14.79 -38.88
C GLU A 120 0.27 -15.00 -39.32
N VAL A 121 -0.70 -14.47 -38.56
CA VAL A 121 -2.12 -14.48 -38.93
C VAL A 121 -2.33 -13.77 -40.26
N GLU A 122 -1.69 -12.62 -40.48
CA GLU A 122 -1.80 -11.87 -41.73
C GLU A 122 -1.22 -12.65 -42.92
N LYS A 123 -0.07 -13.29 -42.75
CA LYS A 123 0.51 -14.19 -43.78
C LYS A 123 -0.43 -15.35 -44.10
N ARG A 124 -0.99 -16.00 -43.08
CA ARG A 124 -1.94 -17.12 -43.26
C ARG A 124 -3.22 -16.67 -43.96
N LYS A 125 -3.73 -15.46 -43.67
CA LYS A 125 -4.90 -14.89 -44.37
C LYS A 125 -4.62 -14.67 -45.86
N LYS A 126 -3.46 -14.12 -46.22
CA LYS A 126 -3.06 -13.92 -47.62
C LYS A 126 -2.95 -15.26 -48.37
N ALA A 127 -2.22 -16.21 -47.81
CA ALA A 127 -2.07 -17.55 -48.40
C ALA A 127 -3.43 -18.28 -48.52
N PHE A 128 -4.33 -18.12 -47.55
CA PHE A 128 -5.68 -18.65 -47.63
C PHE A 128 -6.48 -18.02 -48.78
N GLY A 129 -6.37 -16.70 -48.97
CA GLY A 129 -6.97 -15.98 -50.10
C GLY A 129 -6.51 -16.49 -51.45
N GLU A 130 -5.19 -16.67 -51.63
CA GLU A 130 -4.57 -17.20 -52.85
C GLU A 130 -5.02 -18.64 -53.14
N ASN A 131 -4.93 -19.53 -52.15
CA ASN A 131 -5.38 -20.92 -52.28
C ASN A 131 -6.87 -21.01 -52.64
N ASN A 132 -7.71 -20.16 -52.04
CA ASN A 132 -9.14 -20.12 -52.36
C ASN A 132 -9.40 -19.63 -53.80
N ALA A 133 -8.64 -18.66 -54.29
CA ALA A 133 -8.71 -18.20 -55.68
C ALA A 133 -8.28 -19.30 -56.66
N MET A 134 -7.17 -19.99 -56.38
CA MET A 134 -6.71 -21.13 -57.18
C MET A 134 -7.73 -22.27 -57.19
N LEU A 135 -8.33 -22.59 -56.04
CA LEU A 135 -9.37 -23.61 -55.95
C LEU A 135 -10.61 -23.25 -56.77
N LYS A 136 -11.03 -21.98 -56.80
CA LYS A 136 -12.11 -21.51 -57.66
C LYS A 136 -11.76 -21.67 -59.14
N ALA A 137 -10.57 -21.23 -59.56
CA ALA A 137 -10.11 -21.37 -60.93
C ALA A 137 -10.04 -22.84 -61.38
N ALA A 138 -9.48 -23.72 -60.54
CA ALA A 138 -9.41 -25.16 -60.80
C ALA A 138 -10.80 -25.82 -60.91
N LYS A 139 -11.77 -25.37 -60.12
CA LYS A 139 -13.17 -25.83 -60.22
C LYS A 139 -13.81 -25.43 -61.53
N GLU A 140 -13.62 -24.18 -61.98
CA GLU A 140 -14.14 -23.72 -63.27
C GLU A 140 -13.44 -24.43 -64.45
N GLU A 141 -12.13 -24.61 -64.37
CA GLU A 141 -11.38 -25.37 -65.38
C GLU A 141 -11.87 -26.83 -65.46
N LYS A 142 -12.07 -27.49 -64.31
CA LYS A 142 -12.64 -28.83 -64.26
C LYS A 142 -14.01 -28.90 -64.92
N LYS A 143 -14.90 -27.93 -64.67
CA LYS A 143 -16.21 -27.86 -65.33
C LYS A 143 -16.06 -27.73 -66.84
N ARG A 144 -15.17 -26.84 -67.31
CA ARG A 144 -14.88 -26.62 -68.73
C ARG A 144 -14.37 -27.89 -69.42
N LEU A 145 -13.38 -28.56 -68.83
CA LEU A 145 -12.82 -29.81 -69.35
C LEU A 145 -13.86 -30.94 -69.34
N THR A 146 -14.70 -31.01 -68.31
CA THR A 146 -15.78 -32.02 -68.24
C THR A 146 -16.80 -31.81 -69.35
N LEU A 147 -17.21 -30.57 -69.63
CA LEU A 147 -18.09 -30.25 -70.76
C LEU A 147 -17.44 -30.64 -72.10
N ARG A 148 -16.17 -30.29 -72.30
CA ARG A 148 -15.44 -30.63 -73.52
C ARG A 148 -15.31 -32.13 -73.73
N LEU A 149 -15.03 -32.89 -72.67
CA LEU A 149 -14.92 -34.34 -72.73
C LEU A 149 -16.25 -34.99 -73.11
N THR A 150 -17.37 -34.49 -72.56
CA THR A 150 -18.71 -34.95 -72.95
C THR A 150 -19.01 -34.68 -74.42
N GLN A 151 -18.64 -33.50 -74.93
CA GLN A 151 -18.80 -33.15 -76.35
C GLN A 151 -17.98 -34.07 -77.28
N LEU A 152 -16.70 -34.30 -76.95
CA LEU A 152 -15.84 -35.20 -77.73
C LEU A 152 -16.35 -36.65 -77.73
N ARG A 153 -16.94 -37.10 -76.61
CA ARG A 153 -17.59 -38.42 -76.54
C ARG A 153 -18.82 -38.53 -77.44
N SER A 154 -19.57 -37.44 -77.66
CA SER A 154 -20.67 -37.43 -78.62
C SER A 154 -20.24 -37.35 -80.08
N GLU A 155 -19.00 -36.90 -80.35
CA GLU A 155 -18.44 -36.76 -81.70
C GLU A 155 -17.71 -38.05 -82.19
N MET A 156 -17.51 -39.05 -81.31
CA MET A 156 -16.89 -40.33 -81.64
C MET A 156 -17.96 -41.43 -81.88
N PRO A 157 -18.00 -42.12 -83.04
CA PRO A 157 -18.81 -43.32 -83.23
C PRO A 157 -18.24 -44.48 -82.40
N THR A 158 -19.10 -45.21 -81.71
CA THR A 158 -18.75 -46.36 -80.86
C THR A 158 -18.28 -47.56 -81.71
N PRO A 159 -17.14 -48.21 -81.42
CA PRO A 159 -17.03 -49.65 -81.61
C PRO A 159 -17.68 -50.34 -80.40
N GLN A 160 -18.64 -51.23 -80.67
CA GLN A 160 -19.15 -52.17 -79.66
C GLN A 160 -17.99 -53.02 -79.15
N LEU A 161 -17.65 -52.90 -77.86
CA LEU A 161 -16.94 -53.95 -77.15
C LEU A 161 -17.73 -54.35 -75.91
N GLN A 162 -17.99 -55.64 -75.87
CA GLN A 162 -18.88 -56.34 -74.97
C GLN A 162 -18.41 -56.27 -73.52
N ALA A 163 -19.39 -56.31 -72.62
CA ALA A 163 -19.19 -56.46 -71.19
C ALA A 163 -18.48 -57.80 -70.89
N VAL A 164 -17.28 -57.72 -70.33
CA VAL A 164 -16.67 -58.86 -69.62
C VAL A 164 -16.86 -58.60 -68.13
N HIS A 165 -17.70 -59.43 -67.51
CA HIS A 165 -17.81 -59.57 -66.07
C HIS A 165 -16.48 -60.09 -65.51
N SER A 166 -15.78 -59.25 -64.73
CA SER A 166 -14.69 -59.68 -63.86
C SER A 166 -15.05 -59.33 -62.42
N LYS A 167 -15.44 -60.35 -61.66
CA LYS A 167 -15.61 -60.29 -60.21
C LYS A 167 -14.23 -60.21 -59.56
N THR A 168 -13.88 -59.06 -59.00
CA THR A 168 -12.93 -58.96 -57.88
C THR A 168 -13.39 -57.85 -56.95
N ARG A 169 -14.14 -58.25 -55.92
CA ARG A 169 -14.43 -57.43 -54.75
C ARG A 169 -13.24 -57.55 -53.81
N THR A 170 -12.43 -56.50 -53.75
CA THR A 170 -11.52 -56.27 -52.62
C THR A 170 -11.87 -54.90 -52.07
N GLU A 171 -12.65 -54.87 -50.99
CA GLU A 171 -12.98 -53.64 -50.30
C GLU A 171 -11.80 -53.14 -49.48
N PRO A 172 -11.44 -51.85 -49.57
CA PRO A 172 -10.75 -51.18 -48.49
C PRO A 172 -11.79 -50.72 -47.45
N LEU A 173 -11.59 -51.17 -46.21
CA LEU A 173 -12.31 -50.75 -45.02
C LEU A 173 -12.27 -49.22 -44.88
N VAL A 174 -13.40 -48.56 -45.13
CA VAL A 174 -13.59 -47.14 -44.85
C VAL A 174 -13.71 -46.98 -43.33
N SER A 175 -12.61 -46.55 -42.71
CA SER A 175 -12.56 -46.14 -41.31
C SER A 175 -13.49 -44.94 -41.10
N LYS A 176 -14.48 -45.13 -40.22
CA LYS A 176 -15.42 -44.09 -39.78
C LYS A 176 -14.62 -42.96 -39.14
N SER A 177 -14.52 -41.82 -39.82
CA SER A 177 -13.98 -40.60 -39.23
C SER A 177 -15.00 -40.07 -38.22
N ALA A 178 -14.69 -40.20 -36.93
CA ALA A 178 -15.46 -39.60 -35.85
C ALA A 178 -15.46 -38.07 -36.03
N ARG A 179 -16.65 -37.47 -35.99
CA ARG A 179 -16.78 -36.01 -35.84
C ARG A 179 -16.18 -35.63 -34.49
N ILE A 180 -14.95 -35.13 -34.50
CA ILE A 180 -14.37 -34.43 -33.36
C ILE A 180 -15.07 -33.07 -33.30
N ALA A 181 -15.99 -32.90 -32.35
CA ALA A 181 -16.46 -31.58 -31.96
C ALA A 181 -15.26 -30.77 -31.42
N PRO A 182 -15.13 -29.47 -31.74
CA PRO A 182 -14.07 -28.67 -31.15
C PRO A 182 -14.30 -28.56 -29.63
N PRO A 183 -13.25 -28.58 -28.79
CA PRO A 183 -13.43 -28.29 -27.38
C PRO A 183 -13.94 -26.87 -27.23
N LEU A 184 -15.02 -26.70 -26.45
CA LEU A 184 -15.46 -25.42 -25.93
C LEU A 184 -14.26 -24.76 -25.23
N ALA A 185 -13.72 -23.72 -25.87
CA ALA A 185 -12.73 -22.85 -25.25
C ALA A 185 -13.39 -22.18 -24.05
N ASN A 186 -12.99 -22.60 -22.85
CA ASN A 186 -13.29 -21.88 -21.62
C ASN A 186 -12.66 -20.48 -21.74
N ARG A 187 -13.50 -19.47 -22.06
CA ARG A 187 -13.19 -18.07 -21.83
C ARG A 187 -13.04 -17.87 -20.33
N ARG A 188 -11.81 -17.99 -19.81
CA ARG A 188 -11.49 -17.32 -18.55
C ARG A 188 -11.21 -15.86 -18.83
N ARG A 189 -12.03 -15.08 -18.13
CA ARG A 189 -12.23 -13.65 -18.15
C ARG A 189 -10.93 -12.92 -17.81
N SER A 190 -10.63 -11.94 -18.66
CA SER A 190 -9.84 -10.71 -18.48
C SER A 190 -9.29 -10.39 -17.08
N HIS A 191 -7.99 -10.04 -17.10
CA HIS A 191 -7.36 -8.93 -16.37
C HIS A 191 -8.22 -8.23 -15.31
N GLU A 192 -7.86 -8.42 -14.05
CA GLU A 192 -8.03 -7.37 -13.05
C GLU A 192 -6.70 -6.64 -12.87
N PHE A 193 -6.66 -5.41 -13.36
CA PHE A 193 -5.73 -4.39 -12.90
C PHE A 193 -6.32 -3.76 -11.63
N PRO A 194 -5.64 -3.79 -10.48
CA PRO A 194 -5.94 -2.83 -9.43
C PRO A 194 -5.26 -1.51 -9.83
N LEU A 195 -6.00 -0.67 -10.55
CA LEU A 195 -5.78 0.77 -10.50
C LEU A 195 -6.28 1.25 -9.14
N ASN A 196 -5.36 1.43 -8.20
CA ASN A 196 -5.54 2.39 -7.12
C ASN A 196 -4.26 3.19 -6.97
N ILE A 197 -4.12 4.15 -7.89
CA ILE A 197 -3.45 5.41 -7.65
C ILE A 197 -4.50 6.28 -6.97
N LEU A 198 -4.56 6.27 -5.64
CA LEU A 198 -4.81 7.47 -4.86
C LEU A 198 -4.57 7.21 -3.37
N ASP A 199 -3.78 8.13 -2.82
CA ASP A 199 -3.82 8.59 -1.45
C ASP A 199 -3.37 7.64 -0.33
N GLN A 200 -2.25 8.01 0.28
CA GLN A 200 -2.01 7.72 1.70
C GLN A 200 -1.03 8.74 2.28
N SER A 201 -1.44 10.01 2.23
CA SER A 201 -1.02 10.99 3.24
C SER A 201 -1.97 10.94 4.44
N THR A 202 -2.21 9.76 5.00
CA THR A 202 -2.71 9.63 6.38
C THR A 202 -2.09 8.38 6.97
N SER A 203 -1.41 8.57 8.08
CA SER A 203 -0.79 7.58 8.96
C SER A 203 -1.70 6.37 9.23
N LYS A 204 -1.61 5.33 8.39
CA LYS A 204 -1.99 3.97 8.75
C LYS A 204 -0.71 3.15 8.69
N ILE A 205 -0.08 3.02 9.85
CA ILE A 205 1.08 2.16 10.02
C ILE A 205 0.59 0.73 9.74
N ALA A 206 0.93 0.19 8.59
CA ALA A 206 0.68 -1.20 8.25
C ALA A 206 1.68 -2.08 9.01
N THR A 207 1.37 -2.36 10.28
CA THR A 207 2.02 -3.40 11.06
C THR A 207 0.99 -4.50 11.34
N SER A 208 1.44 -5.76 11.41
CA SER A 208 0.61 -6.92 11.79
C SER A 208 0.01 -6.81 13.20
N THR A 209 0.49 -5.84 13.98
CA THR A 209 -0.03 -5.45 15.29
C THR A 209 -0.05 -3.93 15.32
N PRO A 210 -1.18 -3.25 15.59
CA PRO A 210 -1.21 -1.79 15.63
C PRO A 210 -0.21 -1.27 16.66
N ILE A 211 0.61 -0.28 16.29
CA ILE A 211 1.46 0.46 17.23
C ILE A 211 0.54 1.42 18.01
N CYS A 212 -0.31 0.87 18.87
CA CYS A 212 -1.05 1.62 19.88
C CYS A 212 -0.41 1.36 21.24
N ASN A 213 0.85 1.74 21.37
CA ASN A 213 1.44 2.13 22.65
C ASN A 213 2.23 3.41 22.40
N ILE A 214 1.53 4.47 22.03
CA ILE A 214 2.01 5.80 22.35
C ILE A 214 1.86 5.86 23.87
N ASP A 215 2.96 5.92 24.62
CA ASP A 215 2.91 6.16 26.06
C ASP A 215 2.18 7.47 26.31
N HIS A 216 0.89 7.38 26.65
CA HIS A 216 0.03 8.52 26.92
C HIS A 216 0.46 9.25 28.20
N ASN A 217 1.43 8.73 28.96
CA ASN A 217 1.86 9.31 30.23
C ASN A 217 2.35 10.76 30.09
N ARG A 218 3.13 11.09 29.06
CA ARG A 218 3.65 12.45 28.91
C ARG A 218 2.59 13.43 28.42
N ARG A 219 1.74 13.02 27.48
CA ARG A 219 0.71 13.88 26.87
C ARG A 219 -0.47 14.10 27.81
N ASP A 220 -0.90 13.08 28.53
CA ASP A 220 -2.01 13.17 29.50
C ASP A 220 -1.60 14.01 30.73
N TYR A 221 -0.36 13.85 31.21
CA TYR A 221 0.20 14.68 32.28
C TYR A 221 0.27 16.17 31.88
N MET A 222 0.85 16.51 30.73
CA MET A 222 0.93 17.90 30.26
C MET A 222 -0.46 18.51 29.99
N THR A 223 -1.43 17.70 29.57
CA THR A 223 -2.82 18.15 29.37
C THR A 223 -3.51 18.43 30.71
N ARG A 224 -3.29 17.62 31.76
CA ARG A 224 -3.77 17.95 33.12
C ARG A 224 -3.11 19.21 33.69
N MET A 225 -1.86 19.48 33.31
CA MET A 225 -1.09 20.64 33.77
C MET A 225 -1.52 21.96 33.13
N PHE A 226 -1.76 21.95 31.81
CA PHE A 226 -1.93 23.17 31.02
C PHE A 226 -3.21 23.19 30.16
N GLY A 227 -4.01 22.12 30.18
CA GLY A 227 -5.19 21.95 29.32
C GLY A 227 -6.40 22.77 29.75
N ASN A 228 -6.46 23.20 31.01
CA ASN A 228 -7.39 24.21 31.47
C ASN A 228 -6.55 25.48 31.68
N GLY A 229 -6.87 26.54 30.94
CA GLY A 229 -6.12 27.80 30.96
C GLY A 229 -5.78 28.25 32.38
N LEU A 230 -4.60 28.86 32.52
CA LEU A 230 -4.06 29.46 33.75
C LEU A 230 -4.99 30.56 34.30
N GLU A 231 -6.15 30.21 34.85
CA GLU A 231 -6.89 31.08 35.75
C GLU A 231 -6.35 30.87 37.16
N HIS A 232 -5.18 31.44 37.40
CA HIS A 232 -4.73 31.69 38.76
C HIS A 232 -5.05 33.14 39.13
N PRO A 233 -5.89 33.39 40.14
CA PRO A 233 -5.99 34.73 40.71
C PRO A 233 -4.63 35.08 41.31
N SER A 234 -4.01 36.16 40.81
CA SER A 234 -2.74 36.64 41.34
C SER A 234 -2.87 36.88 42.86
N PRO A 235 -1.99 36.31 43.69
CA PRO A 235 -1.99 36.56 45.12
C PRO A 235 -1.29 37.87 45.49
N ILE A 236 -0.93 38.72 44.51
CA ILE A 236 -0.30 40.02 44.78
C ILE A 236 -1.39 40.96 45.28
N PRO A 237 -1.31 41.46 46.53
CA PRO A 237 -2.14 42.59 46.95
C PRO A 237 -1.77 43.76 46.04
N ARG A 238 -2.72 44.23 45.24
CA ARG A 238 -2.54 45.53 44.57
C ARG A 238 -2.42 46.56 45.70
N GLN A 239 -1.25 47.15 45.82
CA GLN A 239 -1.05 48.37 46.60
C GLN A 239 -1.85 49.50 45.95
#